data_AF-A0A2M8FJU4-F1
#
_entry.id   AF-A0A2M8FJU4-F1
#
_cell.length_a   1.000
_cell.length_b   1.000
_cell.length_c   1.000
_cell.angle_alpha   90.00
_cell.angle_beta   90.00
_cell.angle_gamma   90.00
#
_symmetry.space_group_name_H-M   'P 1'
#
loop_
_entity.id
_entity.type
_entity.pdbx_description
1 polymer ?
#
loop_
_entity_poly.entity_id
_entity_poly.type
_entity_poly.pdbx_seq_one_letter_code
_entity_poly.pdbx_strand_id
1 'polypeptide(L)'
;HIGGDENNGKQWNQNEKIQAFMKENGIKSNHDLQTLFNKRISAILTKYGKKMIGWDEILQPELPKNIVIQSWRGTEALAKAAQQGYMGILSNGYYIDLIQPTDYHYLNDPVPADSKLSDDEKKFVLGGEATMWAEFVVPENVDSRIWPRTAAIAERFWSPQNVRDVDDMYRRLDRVNFQLEELGITNTKNQEMMLRRLTNNGDCTALNILVDVIEPVKIYTRHNYGVKYYSYSPYTRVVDAAVPDAPEARKFRKLVDEFLNGKKELKNKITAQLTLWRNNHEKLAKTINLSPIIKEIEPLSLNLKLLSEAGLETLSLLDKKQKPKEDWIKATDKLLLEAKKSYGQTELMIVSAVEKLVNEVKK
;
A
#
# COMPACT_ATOMS: atom_id res chain seq x y z
N HIS A 1 6.98 -24.18 2.07
CA HIS A 1 6.65 -23.28 3.19
C HIS A 1 5.62 -23.98 4.07
N ILE A 2 5.77 -23.98 5.40
CA ILE A 2 4.84 -24.66 6.34
C ILE A 2 3.88 -23.70 7.06
N GLY A 3 4.01 -22.39 6.81
CA GLY A 3 3.29 -21.36 7.56
C GLY A 3 3.88 -21.19 8.95
N GLY A 4 3.04 -21.31 9.98
CA GLY A 4 3.42 -21.24 11.39
C GLY A 4 3.05 -19.91 12.07
N ASP A 5 2.35 -19.05 11.36
CA ASP A 5 1.86 -17.75 11.77
C ASP A 5 0.61 -17.82 12.66
N GLU A 6 0.46 -16.82 13.53
CA GLU A 6 -0.80 -16.42 14.20
C GLU A 6 -1.57 -17.51 14.99
N ASN A 7 -0.91 -18.57 15.45
CA ASN A 7 -1.52 -19.50 16.39
C ASN A 7 -1.75 -18.83 17.75
N ASN A 8 -2.98 -18.36 17.98
CA ASN A 8 -3.37 -17.70 19.22
C ASN A 8 -3.55 -18.66 20.43
N GLY A 9 -3.42 -19.97 20.23
CA GLY A 9 -3.45 -20.99 21.29
C GLY A 9 -4.79 -21.19 22.01
N LYS A 10 -5.85 -20.44 21.68
CA LYS A 10 -7.14 -20.49 22.41
C LYS A 10 -7.76 -21.88 22.38
N GLN A 11 -7.79 -22.52 21.21
CA GLN A 11 -8.36 -23.86 21.05
C GLN A 11 -7.47 -24.94 21.69
N TRP A 12 -6.15 -24.76 21.70
CA TRP A 12 -5.24 -25.68 22.37
C TRP A 12 -5.43 -25.65 23.89
N ASN A 13 -5.60 -24.46 24.45
CA ASN A 13 -5.89 -24.26 25.87
C ASN A 13 -7.24 -24.87 26.28
N GLN A 14 -8.24 -24.84 25.39
CA GLN A 14 -9.58 -25.34 25.67
C GLN A 14 -9.74 -26.86 25.44
N ASN A 15 -8.76 -27.52 24.83
CA ASN A 15 -8.86 -28.93 24.46
C ASN A 15 -8.17 -29.83 25.50
N GLU A 16 -8.97 -30.59 26.25
CA GLU A 16 -8.48 -31.48 27.31
C GLU A 16 -7.45 -32.52 26.82
N LYS A 17 -7.61 -33.05 25.59
CA LYS A 17 -6.65 -34.03 25.04
C LYS A 17 -5.30 -33.38 24.75
N ILE A 18 -5.31 -32.14 24.25
CA ILE A 18 -4.07 -31.37 23.99
C ILE A 18 -3.38 -31.04 25.32
N GLN A 19 -4.14 -30.59 26.33
CA GLN A 19 -3.59 -30.30 27.65
C GLN A 19 -3.01 -31.55 28.33
N ALA A 20 -3.70 -32.69 28.23
CA ALA A 20 -3.20 -33.97 28.72
C ALA A 20 -1.89 -34.38 28.00
N PHE A 21 -1.85 -34.27 26.67
CA PHE A 21 -0.65 -34.53 25.88
C PHE A 21 0.53 -33.63 26.28
N MET A 22 0.28 -32.32 26.47
CA MET A 22 1.31 -31.39 26.92
C MET A 22 1.84 -31.77 28.30
N LYS A 23 0.97 -32.13 29.24
CA LYS A 23 1.35 -32.57 30.59
C LYS A 23 2.18 -33.87 30.56
N GLU A 24 1.74 -34.87 29.81
CA GLU A 24 2.42 -36.16 29.68
C GLU A 24 3.82 -36.01 29.07
N ASN A 25 3.99 -35.08 28.14
CA ASN A 25 5.24 -34.85 27.43
C ASN A 25 6.08 -33.69 28.01
N GLY A 26 5.69 -33.13 29.16
CA GLY A 26 6.44 -32.05 29.82
C GLY A 26 6.52 -30.73 29.01
N ILE A 27 5.55 -30.47 28.14
CA ILE A 27 5.49 -29.29 27.26
C ILE A 27 4.87 -28.12 28.05
N LYS A 28 5.61 -27.01 28.19
CA LYS A 28 5.26 -25.92 29.12
C LYS A 28 4.36 -24.85 28.52
N SER A 29 4.36 -24.69 27.20
CA SER A 29 3.62 -23.63 26.51
C SER A 29 3.10 -24.07 25.14
N ASN A 30 2.11 -23.35 24.61
CA ASN A 30 1.64 -23.55 23.23
C ASN A 30 2.78 -23.33 22.23
N HIS A 31 3.69 -22.41 22.52
CA HIS A 31 4.85 -22.18 21.68
C HIS A 31 5.78 -23.41 21.66
N ASP A 32 6.05 -24.03 22.82
CA ASP A 32 6.82 -25.29 22.89
C ASP A 32 6.10 -26.45 22.16
N LEU A 33 4.76 -26.49 22.24
CA LEU A 33 3.96 -27.46 21.49
C LEU A 33 4.09 -27.25 19.98
N GLN A 34 4.07 -25.99 19.52
CA GLN A 34 4.29 -25.63 18.12
C GLN A 34 5.72 -25.99 17.69
N THR A 35 6.72 -25.80 18.55
CA THR A 35 8.11 -26.23 18.32
C THR A 35 8.19 -27.73 18.10
N LEU A 36 7.53 -28.54 18.94
CA LEU A 36 7.48 -29.99 18.77
C LEU A 36 6.83 -30.37 17.43
N PHE A 37 5.71 -29.72 17.09
CA PHE A 37 5.03 -29.91 15.81
C PHE A 37 5.98 -29.60 14.63
N ASN A 38 6.63 -28.43 14.65
CA ASN A 38 7.56 -28.00 13.60
C ASN A 38 8.77 -28.93 13.45
N LYS A 39 9.32 -29.46 14.56
CA LYS A 39 10.40 -30.48 14.52
C LYS A 39 9.96 -31.74 13.78
N ARG A 40 8.74 -32.23 14.03
CA ARG A 40 8.20 -33.40 13.32
C ARG A 40 8.05 -33.13 11.83
N ILE A 41 7.54 -31.97 11.44
CA ILE A 41 7.41 -31.57 10.04
C ILE A 41 8.80 -31.44 9.37
N SER A 42 9.77 -30.83 10.05
CA SER A 42 11.15 -30.69 9.55
C SER A 42 11.80 -32.04 9.25
N ALA A 43 11.61 -33.05 10.12
CA ALA A 43 12.12 -34.40 9.89
C ALA A 43 11.47 -35.07 8.66
N ILE A 44 10.16 -34.89 8.46
CA ILE A 44 9.45 -35.39 7.28
C ILE A 44 9.99 -34.73 6.02
N LEU A 45 10.11 -33.40 6.00
CA LEU A 45 10.63 -32.66 4.84
C LEU A 45 12.07 -33.06 4.51
N THR A 46 12.91 -33.22 5.53
CA THR A 46 14.31 -33.65 5.38
C THR A 46 14.40 -35.03 4.75
N LYS A 47 13.55 -35.98 5.17
CA LYS A 47 13.47 -37.33 4.56
C LYS A 47 13.21 -37.27 3.05
N TYR A 48 12.46 -36.26 2.57
CA TYR A 48 12.17 -36.05 1.16
C TYR A 48 13.11 -35.05 0.46
N GLY A 49 14.24 -34.71 1.08
CA GLY A 49 15.22 -33.78 0.53
C GLY A 49 14.71 -32.34 0.38
N LYS A 50 13.71 -31.93 1.19
CA LYS A 50 13.14 -30.58 1.18
C LYS A 50 13.66 -29.77 2.37
N LYS A 51 13.92 -28.48 2.16
CA LYS A 51 14.21 -27.51 3.23
C LYS A 51 12.91 -26.91 3.75
N MET A 52 12.80 -26.79 5.06
CA MET A 52 11.64 -26.14 5.69
C MET A 52 11.79 -24.61 5.61
N ILE A 53 10.71 -23.94 5.24
CA ILE A 53 10.55 -22.48 5.32
C ILE A 53 9.29 -22.22 6.14
N GLY A 54 9.32 -21.27 7.07
CA GLY A 54 8.14 -20.82 7.81
C GLY A 54 8.28 -19.40 8.31
N TRP A 55 7.17 -18.84 8.77
CA TRP A 55 7.10 -17.50 9.33
C TRP A 55 7.92 -17.37 10.62
N ASP A 56 8.34 -16.15 10.96
CA ASP A 56 9.27 -15.90 12.05
C ASP A 56 8.85 -16.42 13.44
N GLU A 57 7.58 -16.73 13.69
CA GLU A 57 7.14 -17.46 14.89
C GLU A 57 7.78 -18.85 15.03
N ILE A 58 8.19 -19.48 13.93
CA ILE A 58 8.82 -20.80 14.00
C ILE A 58 10.27 -20.74 14.50
N LEU A 59 10.90 -19.56 14.61
CA LEU A 59 12.31 -19.44 14.96
C LEU A 59 12.59 -19.91 16.40
N GLN A 60 13.19 -21.09 16.54
CA GLN A 60 13.61 -21.68 17.81
C GLN A 60 15.03 -22.23 17.75
N PRO A 61 15.84 -22.09 18.81
CA PRO A 61 17.22 -22.60 18.85
C PRO A 61 17.35 -24.09 18.56
N GLU A 62 16.34 -24.90 18.89
CA GLU A 62 16.36 -26.35 18.74
C GLU A 62 15.95 -26.83 17.33
N LEU A 63 15.60 -25.92 16.42
CA LEU A 63 15.34 -26.29 15.03
C LEU A 63 16.66 -26.43 14.24
N PRO A 64 16.73 -27.36 13.27
CA PRO A 64 17.90 -27.53 12.41
C PRO A 64 18.31 -26.23 11.71
N LYS A 65 19.61 -25.93 11.61
CA LYS A 65 20.13 -24.70 10.96
C LYS A 65 19.88 -24.62 9.45
N ASN A 66 19.44 -25.72 8.83
CA ASN A 66 19.17 -25.77 7.39
C ASN A 66 17.76 -25.27 7.00
N ILE A 67 16.98 -24.73 7.94
CA ILE A 67 15.68 -24.11 7.69
C ILE A 67 15.84 -22.64 7.28
N VAL A 68 14.78 -22.07 6.72
CA VAL A 68 14.69 -20.66 6.36
C VAL A 68 13.58 -19.99 7.15
N ILE A 69 13.87 -18.81 7.70
CA ILE A 69 12.93 -18.00 8.49
C ILE A 69 12.43 -16.84 7.63
N GLN A 70 11.12 -16.75 7.42
CA GLN A 70 10.50 -15.63 6.69
C GLN A 70 10.02 -14.57 7.69
N SER A 71 10.73 -13.45 7.73
CA SER A 71 10.52 -12.34 8.66
C SER A 71 9.42 -11.42 8.16
N TRP A 72 8.32 -11.35 8.90
CA TRP A 72 7.10 -10.70 8.42
C TRP A 72 6.58 -9.61 9.37
N ARG A 73 6.89 -9.72 10.66
CA ARG A 73 6.48 -8.75 11.69
C ARG A 73 7.42 -7.54 11.81
N GLY A 74 8.66 -7.66 11.34
CA GLY A 74 9.68 -6.62 11.43
C GLY A 74 11.01 -7.07 10.81
N THR A 75 12.03 -6.22 10.88
CA THR A 75 13.41 -6.55 10.46
C THR A 75 14.21 -7.27 11.56
N GLU A 76 13.75 -7.18 12.81
CA GLU A 76 14.42 -7.74 13.99
C GLU A 76 14.51 -9.26 13.93
N ALA A 77 13.44 -9.93 13.48
CA ALA A 77 13.41 -11.37 13.38
C ALA A 77 14.38 -11.89 12.30
N LEU A 78 14.51 -11.19 11.18
CA LEU A 78 15.52 -11.49 10.15
C LEU A 78 16.94 -11.38 10.71
N ALA A 79 17.24 -10.26 11.39
CA ALA A 79 18.56 -10.05 11.98
C ALA A 79 18.88 -11.11 13.04
N LYS A 80 17.92 -11.42 13.92
CA LYS A 80 18.06 -12.45 14.94
C LYS A 80 18.26 -13.85 14.33
N ALA A 81 17.54 -14.18 13.26
CA ALA A 81 17.72 -15.45 12.54
C ALA A 81 19.15 -15.56 11.99
N ALA A 82 19.64 -14.51 11.32
CA ALA A 82 20.98 -14.44 10.76
C ALA A 82 22.08 -14.57 11.82
N GLN A 83 21.96 -13.84 12.95
CA GLN A 83 22.88 -13.94 14.10
C GLN A 83 22.93 -15.34 14.71
N GLN A 84 21.84 -16.10 14.60
CA GLN A 84 21.75 -17.48 15.07
C GLN A 84 22.16 -18.50 13.99
N GLY A 85 22.61 -18.07 12.82
CA GLY A 85 23.03 -18.93 11.71
C GLY A 85 21.88 -19.59 10.97
N TYR A 86 20.67 -19.04 11.02
CA TYR A 86 19.55 -19.43 10.16
C TYR A 86 19.49 -18.54 8.93
N MET A 87 19.21 -19.13 7.78
CA MET A 87 18.87 -18.36 6.59
C MET A 87 17.54 -17.61 6.80
N GLY A 88 17.39 -16.44 6.18
CA GLY A 88 16.15 -15.68 6.27
C GLY A 88 15.77 -14.88 5.04
N ILE A 89 14.47 -14.58 4.93
CA ILE A 89 13.84 -13.80 3.87
C ILE A 89 13.04 -12.67 4.53
N LEU A 90 13.09 -11.45 4.01
CA LEU A 90 12.25 -10.34 4.48
C LEU A 90 10.95 -10.21 3.68
N SER A 91 9.80 -10.28 4.34
CA SER A 91 8.51 -9.85 3.78
C SER A 91 7.94 -8.61 4.47
N ASN A 92 8.37 -8.30 5.70
CA ASN A 92 7.98 -7.06 6.37
C ASN A 92 8.35 -5.84 5.50
N GLY A 93 7.41 -4.90 5.36
CA GLY A 93 7.53 -3.75 4.47
C GLY A 93 7.30 -4.04 2.97
N TYR A 94 7.04 -5.30 2.58
CA TYR A 94 6.65 -5.70 1.21
C TYR A 94 5.23 -6.29 1.12
N TYR A 95 4.39 -5.92 2.08
CA TYR A 95 2.95 -6.22 2.10
C TYR A 95 2.21 -5.33 1.13
N ILE A 96 2.17 -5.74 -0.13
CA ILE A 96 1.59 -4.94 -1.21
C ILE A 96 0.06 -4.91 -1.11
N ASP A 97 -0.58 -5.91 -0.50
CA ASP A 97 -2.00 -5.93 -0.17
C ASP A 97 -2.45 -4.75 0.72
N LEU A 98 -1.55 -4.19 1.54
CA LEU A 98 -1.85 -3.10 2.47
C LEU A 98 -1.86 -1.69 1.84
N ILE A 99 -1.77 -1.60 0.50
CA ILE A 99 -1.97 -0.37 -0.28
C ILE A 99 -0.98 0.76 0.12
N GLN A 100 0.20 0.40 0.63
CA GLN A 100 1.25 1.39 0.89
C GLN A 100 1.80 1.97 -0.42
N PRO A 101 2.30 3.23 -0.40
CA PRO A 101 2.95 3.85 -1.54
C PRO A 101 4.13 3.05 -2.11
N THR A 102 4.45 3.25 -3.39
CA THR A 102 5.53 2.48 -4.05
C THR A 102 6.90 2.74 -3.43
N ASP A 103 7.18 4.00 -3.06
CA ASP A 103 8.44 4.43 -2.45
C ASP A 103 8.68 3.83 -1.05
N TYR A 104 7.61 3.61 -0.28
CA TYR A 104 7.68 2.85 0.98
C TYR A 104 8.30 1.46 0.77
N HIS A 105 7.86 0.74 -0.26
CA HIS A 105 8.39 -0.58 -0.57
C HIS A 105 9.79 -0.51 -1.20
N TYR A 106 10.02 0.42 -2.13
CA TYR A 106 11.30 0.58 -2.82
C TYR A 106 12.46 0.96 -1.90
N LEU A 107 12.19 1.73 -0.84
CA LEU A 107 13.19 2.15 0.14
C LEU A 107 13.38 1.16 1.29
N ASN A 108 12.45 0.23 1.48
CA ASN A 108 12.62 -0.88 2.42
C ASN A 108 13.80 -1.74 1.94
N ASP A 109 14.76 -2.07 2.80
CA ASP A 109 15.95 -2.83 2.40
C ASP A 109 16.10 -4.06 3.29
N PRO A 110 16.29 -5.28 2.76
CA PRO A 110 16.50 -6.46 3.59
C PRO A 110 17.71 -6.37 4.52
N VAL A 111 18.73 -5.60 4.13
CA VAL A 111 19.94 -5.36 4.93
C VAL A 111 20.28 -3.88 4.83
N PRO A 112 19.62 -2.98 5.58
CA PRO A 112 19.84 -1.54 5.43
C PRO A 112 21.29 -1.16 5.79
N ALA A 113 21.74 0.01 5.32
CA ALA A 113 23.13 0.44 5.47
C ALA A 113 23.58 0.59 6.94
N ASP A 114 22.63 0.82 7.86
CA ASP A 114 22.82 0.89 9.31
C ASP A 114 22.60 -0.46 10.02
N SER A 115 22.50 -1.56 9.27
CA SER A 115 22.37 -2.91 9.82
C SER A 115 23.55 -3.26 10.73
N LYS A 116 23.23 -3.87 11.87
CA LYS A 116 24.21 -4.34 12.87
C LYS A 116 24.76 -5.74 12.57
N LEU A 117 24.37 -6.35 11.45
CA LEU A 117 24.89 -7.66 11.03
C LEU A 117 26.34 -7.52 10.55
N SER A 118 27.20 -8.42 11.02
CA SER A 118 28.52 -8.63 10.45
C SER A 118 28.43 -9.15 9.01
N ASP A 119 29.52 -9.04 8.24
CA ASP A 119 29.53 -9.49 6.85
C ASP A 119 29.29 -11.00 6.70
N ASP A 120 29.68 -11.81 7.70
CA ASP A 120 29.35 -13.23 7.72
C ASP A 120 27.87 -13.47 8.03
N GLU A 121 27.27 -12.69 8.93
CA GLU A 121 25.84 -12.82 9.24
C GLU A 121 24.96 -12.37 8.06
N LYS A 122 25.39 -11.36 7.29
CA LYS A 122 24.68 -10.91 6.08
C LYS A 122 24.52 -12.02 5.05
N LYS A 123 25.44 -13.01 5.00
CA LYS A 123 25.33 -14.17 4.08
C LYS A 123 24.13 -15.07 4.38
N PHE A 124 23.55 -14.98 5.58
CA PHE A 124 22.31 -15.70 5.91
C PHE A 124 21.05 -15.00 5.40
N VAL A 125 21.11 -13.73 4.96
CA VAL A 125 19.97 -13.05 4.36
C VAL A 125 19.88 -13.42 2.88
N LEU A 126 18.83 -14.16 2.51
CA LEU A 126 18.62 -14.64 1.15
C LEU A 126 18.02 -13.56 0.22
N GLY A 127 17.40 -12.52 0.79
CA GLY A 127 16.69 -11.47 0.06
C GLY A 127 15.35 -11.16 0.72
N GLY A 128 14.34 -10.85 -0.10
CA GLY A 128 12.98 -10.59 0.35
C GLY A 128 11.92 -11.15 -0.60
N GLU A 129 10.67 -11.06 -0.19
CA GLU A 129 9.49 -11.51 -0.96
C GLU A 129 8.34 -10.53 -0.75
N ALA A 130 7.76 -10.02 -1.85
CA ALA A 130 6.53 -9.26 -1.82
C ALA A 130 5.33 -10.19 -1.60
N THR A 131 4.50 -9.87 -0.61
CA THR A 131 3.34 -10.69 -0.25
C THR A 131 2.05 -10.03 -0.72
N MET A 132 1.30 -10.73 -1.57
CA MET A 132 -0.05 -10.33 -1.96
C MET A 132 -1.07 -11.22 -1.24
N TRP A 133 -1.51 -10.79 -0.07
CA TRP A 133 -2.68 -11.38 0.58
C TRP A 133 -3.95 -11.01 -0.19
N ALA A 134 -4.90 -11.94 -0.23
CA ALA A 134 -5.98 -11.93 -1.21
C ALA A 134 -7.37 -11.61 -0.63
N GLU A 135 -7.45 -11.08 0.59
CA GLU A 135 -8.70 -10.77 1.29
C GLU A 135 -9.59 -9.84 0.50
N PHE A 136 -8.99 -8.89 -0.24
CA PHE A 136 -9.70 -7.92 -1.10
C PHE A 136 -9.29 -8.01 -2.58
N VAL A 137 -8.87 -9.19 -3.01
CA VAL A 137 -8.32 -9.41 -4.34
C VAL A 137 -9.17 -10.41 -5.11
N VAL A 138 -9.49 -10.07 -6.35
CA VAL A 138 -10.19 -10.90 -7.32
C VAL A 138 -9.43 -10.91 -8.65
N PRO A 139 -9.70 -11.86 -9.56
CA PRO A 139 -9.01 -11.91 -10.86
C PRO A 139 -9.05 -10.59 -11.64
N GLU A 140 -10.10 -9.80 -11.49
CA GLU A 140 -10.23 -8.52 -12.20
C GLU A 140 -9.28 -7.43 -11.68
N ASN A 141 -8.87 -7.52 -10.42
CA ASN A 141 -8.21 -6.42 -9.71
C ASN A 141 -6.81 -6.81 -9.21
N VAL A 142 -6.43 -8.09 -9.29
CA VAL A 142 -5.17 -8.65 -8.78
C VAL A 142 -3.95 -7.93 -9.36
N ASP A 143 -3.93 -7.74 -10.67
CA ASP A 143 -2.79 -7.11 -11.33
C ASP A 143 -2.62 -5.66 -10.91
N SER A 144 -3.71 -4.93 -10.64
CA SER A 144 -3.60 -3.54 -10.17
C SER A 144 -3.19 -3.42 -8.71
N ARG A 145 -3.22 -4.52 -7.94
CA ARG A 145 -2.61 -4.58 -6.63
C ARG A 145 -1.15 -5.00 -6.76
N ILE A 146 -0.80 -5.95 -7.64
CA ILE A 146 0.59 -6.42 -7.77
C ILE A 146 1.46 -5.38 -8.48
N TRP A 147 0.99 -4.85 -9.61
CA TRP A 147 1.78 -4.03 -10.53
C TRP A 147 1.32 -2.57 -10.51
N PRO A 148 2.24 -1.60 -10.67
CA PRO A 148 3.68 -1.79 -10.91
C PRO A 148 4.55 -1.85 -9.64
N ARG A 149 3.99 -1.76 -8.44
CA ARG A 149 4.76 -1.68 -7.18
C ARG A 149 5.78 -2.82 -7.02
N THR A 150 5.41 -4.04 -7.41
CA THR A 150 6.32 -5.19 -7.36
C THR A 150 7.52 -5.06 -8.30
N ALA A 151 7.44 -4.28 -9.38
CA ALA A 151 8.60 -3.99 -10.21
C ALA A 151 9.62 -3.07 -9.50
N ALA A 152 9.15 -2.11 -8.68
CA ALA A 152 10.02 -1.31 -7.83
C ALA A 152 10.65 -2.16 -6.71
N ILE A 153 9.91 -3.12 -6.16
CA ILE A 153 10.45 -4.10 -5.20
C ILE A 153 11.50 -4.99 -5.86
N ALA A 154 11.27 -5.44 -7.10
CA ALA A 154 12.23 -6.22 -7.85
C ALA A 154 13.56 -5.46 -8.05
N GLU A 155 13.50 -4.14 -8.27
CA GLU A 155 14.70 -3.31 -8.32
C GLU A 155 15.46 -3.28 -6.99
N ARG A 156 14.75 -3.17 -5.85
CA ARG A 156 15.39 -3.25 -4.53
C ARG A 156 16.07 -4.61 -4.31
N PHE A 157 15.49 -5.71 -4.79
CA PHE A 157 16.06 -7.04 -4.63
C PHE A 157 17.22 -7.34 -5.59
N TRP A 158 17.32 -6.61 -6.70
CA TRP A 158 18.29 -6.88 -7.76
C TRP A 158 19.44 -5.88 -7.84
N SER A 159 19.13 -4.59 -7.74
CA SER A 159 20.07 -3.50 -8.00
C SER A 159 21.00 -3.24 -6.80
N PRO A 160 22.13 -2.54 -7.01
CA PRO A 160 22.99 -2.10 -5.92
C PRO A 160 22.22 -1.32 -4.85
N GLN A 161 22.59 -1.52 -3.58
CA GLN A 161 21.89 -0.95 -2.42
C GLN A 161 21.68 0.56 -2.50
N ASN A 162 22.63 1.30 -3.09
CA ASN A 162 22.61 2.76 -3.22
C ASN A 162 21.68 3.28 -4.33
N VAL A 163 21.08 2.42 -5.15
CA VAL A 163 19.99 2.79 -6.06
C VAL A 163 18.74 3.04 -5.21
N ARG A 164 18.53 4.30 -4.83
CA ARG A 164 17.48 4.74 -3.89
C ARG A 164 16.79 6.04 -4.30
N ASP A 165 17.11 6.58 -5.47
CA ASP A 165 16.46 7.77 -5.99
C ASP A 165 15.00 7.44 -6.36
N VAL A 166 14.06 8.01 -5.62
CA VAL A 166 12.62 7.79 -5.77
C VAL A 166 12.08 8.44 -7.04
N ASP A 167 12.58 9.61 -7.39
CA ASP A 167 12.14 10.34 -8.58
C ASP A 167 12.56 9.63 -9.87
N ASP A 168 13.79 9.12 -9.90
CA ASP A 168 14.30 8.32 -11.01
C ASP A 168 13.60 6.96 -11.08
N MET A 169 13.31 6.33 -9.93
CA MET A 169 12.51 5.11 -9.86
C MET A 169 11.15 5.31 -10.52
N TYR A 170 10.37 6.34 -10.14
CA TYR A 170 9.06 6.58 -10.76
C TYR A 170 9.16 6.87 -12.27
N ARG A 171 10.17 7.64 -12.70
CA ARG A 171 10.41 7.92 -14.12
C ARG A 171 10.59 6.63 -14.93
N ARG A 172 11.34 5.67 -14.41
CA ARG A 172 11.56 4.36 -15.05
C ARG A 172 10.36 3.44 -14.89
N LEU A 173 9.70 3.47 -13.73
CA LEU A 173 8.54 2.64 -13.41
C LEU A 173 7.36 2.92 -14.33
N ASP A 174 7.12 4.19 -14.69
CA ASP A 174 6.04 4.55 -15.63
C ASP A 174 6.24 3.86 -16.99
N ARG A 175 7.48 3.73 -17.47
CA ARG A 175 7.80 3.00 -18.70
C ARG A 175 7.65 1.49 -18.53
N VAL A 176 8.18 0.93 -17.43
CA VAL A 176 8.06 -0.51 -17.13
C VAL A 176 6.59 -0.91 -17.03
N ASN A 177 5.77 -0.11 -16.34
CA ASN A 177 4.34 -0.35 -16.19
C ASN A 177 3.63 -0.49 -17.54
N PHE A 178 3.93 0.41 -18.48
CA PHE A 178 3.36 0.35 -19.82
C PHE A 178 3.81 -0.91 -20.57
N GLN A 179 5.07 -1.30 -20.46
CA GLN A 179 5.61 -2.50 -21.11
C GLN A 179 5.02 -3.81 -20.54
N LEU A 180 4.61 -3.82 -19.27
CA LEU A 180 3.97 -5.00 -18.67
C LEU A 180 2.67 -5.40 -19.37
N GLU A 181 1.95 -4.48 -20.01
CA GLU A 181 0.74 -4.80 -20.76
C GLU A 181 1.01 -5.74 -21.94
N GLU A 182 2.22 -5.71 -22.53
CA GLU A 182 2.65 -6.62 -23.60
C GLU A 182 2.70 -8.08 -23.12
N LEU A 183 2.82 -8.30 -21.81
CA LEU A 183 2.80 -9.63 -21.16
C LEU A 183 1.39 -10.07 -20.73
N GLY A 184 0.37 -9.27 -21.07
CA GLY A 184 -1.01 -9.55 -20.73
C GLY A 184 -1.45 -9.04 -19.36
N ILE A 185 -0.56 -8.42 -18.58
CA ILE A 185 -0.88 -7.79 -17.29
C ILE A 185 -2.03 -6.80 -17.46
N THR A 186 -2.97 -6.83 -16.52
CA THR A 186 -4.27 -6.16 -16.66
C THR A 186 -4.45 -4.95 -15.75
N ASN A 187 -3.39 -4.49 -15.08
CA ASN A 187 -3.49 -3.46 -14.04
C ASN A 187 -4.08 -2.13 -14.55
N THR A 188 -3.76 -1.73 -15.77
CA THR A 188 -4.33 -0.53 -16.42
C THR A 188 -5.63 -0.85 -17.15
N LYS A 189 -5.63 -1.76 -18.13
CA LYS A 189 -6.84 -2.04 -18.93
C LYS A 189 -8.08 -2.51 -18.13
N ASN A 190 -7.91 -3.27 -17.04
CA ASN A 190 -9.08 -3.72 -16.26
C ASN A 190 -9.70 -2.58 -15.46
N GLN A 191 -8.92 -1.58 -15.04
CA GLN A 191 -9.47 -0.41 -14.34
C GLN A 191 -10.53 0.26 -15.22
N GLU A 192 -10.23 0.52 -16.49
CA GLU A 192 -11.20 1.12 -17.42
C GLU A 192 -12.47 0.27 -17.57
N MET A 193 -12.34 -1.05 -17.65
CA MET A 193 -13.47 -1.97 -17.69
C MET A 193 -14.33 -1.85 -16.43
N MET A 194 -13.69 -1.80 -15.25
CA MET A 194 -14.39 -1.64 -13.97
C MET A 194 -15.09 -0.28 -13.90
N LEU A 195 -14.50 0.80 -14.42
CA LEU A 195 -15.14 2.12 -14.48
C LEU A 195 -16.34 2.14 -15.42
N ARG A 196 -16.28 1.46 -16.57
CA ARG A 196 -17.45 1.28 -17.46
C ARG A 196 -18.57 0.54 -16.75
N ARG A 197 -18.27 -0.53 -16.00
CA ARG A 197 -19.28 -1.24 -15.18
C ARG A 197 -19.94 -0.28 -14.18
N LEU A 198 -19.15 0.52 -13.49
CA LEU A 198 -19.62 1.49 -12.49
C LEU A 198 -20.44 2.65 -13.08
N THR A 199 -20.40 2.84 -14.40
CA THR A 199 -21.11 3.92 -15.11
C THR A 199 -22.20 3.38 -16.04
N ASN A 200 -22.61 2.11 -15.86
CA ASN A 200 -23.58 1.44 -16.73
C ASN A 200 -23.20 1.52 -18.23
N ASN A 201 -21.91 1.35 -18.51
CA ASN A 201 -21.29 1.45 -19.83
C ASN A 201 -21.45 2.83 -20.51
N GLY A 202 -21.71 3.88 -19.73
CA GLY A 202 -21.74 5.27 -20.17
C GLY A 202 -20.35 5.93 -20.19
N ASP A 203 -20.33 7.26 -20.29
CA ASP A 203 -19.10 8.05 -20.21
C ASP A 203 -18.49 7.97 -18.80
N CYS A 204 -17.29 7.38 -18.70
CA CYS A 204 -16.56 7.23 -17.45
C CYS A 204 -15.52 8.33 -17.21
N THR A 205 -15.41 9.34 -18.08
CA THR A 205 -14.37 10.39 -18.00
C THR A 205 -14.35 11.09 -16.64
N ALA A 206 -15.53 11.52 -16.15
CA ALA A 206 -15.62 12.24 -14.89
C ALA A 206 -15.29 11.36 -13.67
N LEU A 207 -15.65 10.08 -13.73
CA LEU A 207 -15.29 9.11 -12.70
C LEU A 207 -13.79 8.84 -12.71
N ASN A 208 -13.19 8.64 -13.89
CA ASN A 208 -11.76 8.39 -14.04
C ASN A 208 -10.91 9.52 -13.45
N ILE A 209 -11.27 10.78 -13.73
CA ILE A 209 -10.57 11.96 -13.17
C ILE A 209 -10.52 11.95 -11.63
N LEU A 210 -11.57 11.46 -10.97
CA LEU A 210 -11.55 11.32 -9.51
C LEU A 210 -10.77 10.08 -9.07
N VAL A 211 -10.95 8.94 -9.75
CA VAL A 211 -10.28 7.68 -9.44
C VAL A 211 -8.75 7.81 -9.50
N ASP A 212 -8.23 8.62 -10.43
CA ASP A 212 -6.80 8.89 -10.61
C ASP A 212 -6.16 9.68 -9.45
N VAL A 213 -6.96 10.18 -8.51
CA VAL A 213 -6.49 10.97 -7.36
C VAL A 213 -6.96 10.45 -6.01
N ILE A 214 -7.61 9.29 -5.98
CA ILE A 214 -7.99 8.60 -4.75
C ILE A 214 -7.27 7.25 -4.65
N GLU A 215 -7.03 6.80 -3.43
CA GLU A 215 -6.48 5.46 -3.15
C GLU A 215 -7.45 4.71 -2.24
N PRO A 216 -7.50 3.36 -2.29
CA PRO A 216 -8.11 2.58 -1.23
C PRO A 216 -7.51 2.96 0.14
N VAL A 217 -8.34 2.94 1.19
CA VAL A 217 -7.85 3.10 2.57
C VAL A 217 -6.77 2.07 2.87
N LYS A 218 -5.71 2.50 3.56
CA LYS A 218 -4.49 1.70 3.73
C LYS A 218 -4.57 0.73 4.91
N ILE A 219 -3.66 -0.24 4.89
CA ILE A 219 -3.47 -1.22 5.97
C ILE A 219 -4.80 -1.96 6.24
N TYR A 220 -5.15 -2.20 7.49
CA TYR A 220 -6.35 -2.94 7.87
C TYR A 220 -7.60 -2.07 7.95
N THR A 221 -7.52 -0.79 7.56
CA THR A 221 -8.64 0.17 7.66
C THR A 221 -9.84 -0.28 6.84
N ARG A 222 -9.60 -0.94 5.69
CA ARG A 222 -10.67 -1.44 4.81
C ARG A 222 -11.56 -2.46 5.52
N HIS A 223 -10.99 -3.36 6.34
CA HIS A 223 -11.76 -4.33 7.13
C HIS A 223 -12.66 -3.65 8.18
N ASN A 224 -12.20 -2.53 8.73
CA ASN A 224 -12.86 -1.84 9.84
C ASN A 224 -13.86 -0.78 9.39
N TYR A 225 -14.03 -0.57 8.08
CA TYR A 225 -14.83 0.52 7.52
C TYR A 225 -16.33 0.20 7.38
N GLY A 226 -16.88 -0.63 8.25
CA GLY A 226 -18.32 -0.93 8.32
C GLY A 226 -18.90 -1.81 7.21
N VAL A 227 -18.16 -2.10 6.15
CA VAL A 227 -18.56 -3.06 5.11
C VAL A 227 -17.85 -4.39 5.33
N LYS A 228 -18.61 -5.44 5.60
CA LYS A 228 -18.06 -6.79 5.75
C LYS A 228 -17.92 -7.46 4.39
N TYR A 229 -16.70 -7.86 4.07
CA TYR A 229 -16.39 -8.63 2.87
C TYR A 229 -16.25 -10.11 3.22
N TYR A 230 -16.64 -10.94 2.27
CA TYR A 230 -16.44 -12.37 2.24
C TYR A 230 -15.67 -12.74 0.96
N SER A 231 -15.11 -13.94 0.89
CA SER A 231 -14.41 -14.44 -0.30
C SER A 231 -15.26 -14.46 -1.58
N TYR A 232 -16.59 -14.44 -1.45
CA TYR A 232 -17.55 -14.38 -2.55
C TYR A 232 -18.22 -13.02 -2.72
N SER A 233 -17.78 -11.98 -1.99
CA SER A 233 -18.33 -10.63 -2.15
C SER A 233 -18.03 -10.07 -3.54
N PRO A 234 -18.93 -9.28 -4.13
CA PRO A 234 -18.64 -8.62 -5.39
C PRO A 234 -17.65 -7.46 -5.18
N TYR A 235 -16.52 -7.52 -5.86
CA TYR A 235 -15.49 -6.47 -5.87
C TYR A 235 -15.75 -5.50 -7.03
N THR A 236 -16.91 -4.84 -6.99
CA THR A 236 -17.44 -4.01 -8.07
C THR A 236 -17.78 -2.59 -7.62
N ARG A 237 -17.01 -2.04 -6.67
CA ARG A 237 -17.14 -0.67 -6.15
C ARG A 237 -15.98 0.21 -6.58
N VAL A 238 -16.07 1.51 -6.32
CA VAL A 238 -15.00 2.46 -6.70
C VAL A 238 -13.67 2.10 -6.03
N VAL A 239 -13.68 1.66 -4.78
CA VAL A 239 -12.48 1.18 -4.08
C VAL A 239 -11.79 0.00 -4.78
N ASP A 240 -12.52 -0.79 -5.55
CA ASP A 240 -11.98 -1.93 -6.28
C ASP A 240 -11.31 -1.48 -7.58
N ALA A 241 -11.81 -0.41 -8.20
CA ALA A 241 -11.18 0.21 -9.36
C ALA A 241 -10.04 1.17 -8.99
N ALA A 242 -10.06 1.77 -7.79
CA ALA A 242 -8.97 2.60 -7.29
C ALA A 242 -7.69 1.77 -7.09
N VAL A 243 -6.54 2.38 -7.38
CA VAL A 243 -5.22 1.75 -7.31
C VAL A 243 -4.39 2.38 -6.20
N PRO A 244 -3.43 1.64 -5.62
CA PRO A 244 -2.38 2.22 -4.77
C PRO A 244 -1.57 3.29 -5.50
N ASP A 245 -1.02 4.24 -4.75
CA ASP A 245 -0.09 5.26 -5.25
C ASP A 245 -0.60 5.99 -6.50
N ALA A 246 -1.76 6.64 -6.34
CA ALA A 246 -2.56 7.20 -7.43
C ALA A 246 -1.70 8.16 -8.30
N PRO A 247 -1.53 7.87 -9.60
CA PRO A 247 -0.47 8.47 -10.41
C PRO A 247 -0.65 9.98 -10.59
N GLU A 248 -1.88 10.48 -10.78
CA GLU A 248 -2.12 11.91 -10.97
C GLU A 248 -1.98 12.69 -9.66
N ALA A 249 -2.35 12.10 -8.52
CA ALA A 249 -2.07 12.70 -7.22
C ALA A 249 -0.56 12.77 -6.94
N ARG A 250 0.20 11.71 -7.25
CA ARG A 250 1.66 11.69 -7.13
C ARG A 250 2.32 12.76 -7.99
N LYS A 251 1.97 12.83 -9.28
CA LYS A 251 2.48 13.85 -10.21
C LYS A 251 2.15 15.26 -9.72
N PHE A 252 0.94 15.48 -9.20
CA PHE A 252 0.55 16.78 -8.64
C PHE A 252 1.34 17.16 -7.39
N ARG A 253 1.56 16.23 -6.44
CA ARG A 253 2.45 16.46 -5.28
C ARG A 253 3.83 16.94 -5.72
N LYS A 254 4.42 16.26 -6.70
CA LYS A 254 5.73 16.65 -7.27
C LYS A 254 5.70 18.03 -7.92
N LEU A 255 4.68 18.33 -8.73
CA LEU A 255 4.53 19.65 -9.35
C LEU A 255 4.48 20.78 -8.31
N VAL A 256 3.72 20.58 -7.23
CA VAL A 256 3.63 21.53 -6.13
C VAL A 256 4.97 21.69 -5.42
N ASP A 257 5.64 20.59 -5.09
CA ASP A 257 6.94 20.62 -4.41
C ASP A 257 7.99 21.38 -5.24
N GLU A 258 8.07 21.10 -6.54
CA GLU A 258 8.99 21.80 -7.45
C GLU A 258 8.65 23.29 -7.60
N PHE A 259 7.36 23.65 -7.67
CA PHE A 259 6.90 25.04 -7.74
C PHE A 259 7.27 25.84 -6.48
N LEU A 260 7.07 25.23 -5.30
CA LEU A 260 7.44 25.82 -4.01
C LEU A 260 8.96 25.97 -3.89
N ASN A 261 9.72 25.03 -4.44
CA ASN A 261 11.19 25.07 -4.52
C ASN A 261 11.75 26.01 -5.62
N GLY A 262 10.90 26.84 -6.24
CA GLY A 262 11.35 27.95 -7.09
C GLY A 262 11.08 27.79 -8.58
N LYS A 263 10.58 26.63 -9.05
CA LYS A 263 10.20 26.43 -10.46
C LYS A 263 8.85 27.09 -10.78
N LYS A 264 8.82 28.42 -10.83
CA LYS A 264 7.59 29.22 -10.94
C LYS A 264 6.82 29.01 -12.25
N GLU A 265 7.49 28.55 -13.31
CA GLU A 265 6.88 28.18 -14.59
C GLU A 265 5.88 27.03 -14.49
N LEU A 266 5.98 26.18 -13.45
CA LEU A 266 5.05 25.07 -13.21
C LEU A 266 3.66 25.51 -12.76
N LYS A 267 3.50 26.76 -12.34
CA LYS A 267 2.22 27.31 -11.88
C LYS A 267 1.07 27.10 -12.87
N ASN A 268 1.33 27.26 -14.16
CA ASN A 268 0.30 27.08 -15.19
C ASN A 268 -0.21 25.64 -15.24
N LYS A 269 0.67 24.65 -15.03
CA LYS A 269 0.29 23.24 -14.96
C LYS A 269 -0.55 22.95 -13.72
N ILE A 270 -0.13 23.47 -12.56
CA ILE A 270 -0.89 23.35 -11.29
C ILE A 270 -2.29 23.98 -11.45
N THR A 271 -2.35 25.19 -12.02
CA THR A 271 -3.61 25.91 -12.26
C THR A 271 -4.55 25.13 -13.18
N ALA A 272 -4.02 24.57 -14.27
CA ALA A 272 -4.79 23.75 -15.21
C ALA A 272 -5.35 22.50 -14.52
N GLN A 273 -4.52 21.80 -13.73
CA GLN A 273 -4.93 20.59 -13.03
C GLN A 273 -6.03 20.87 -11.99
N LEU A 274 -5.85 21.90 -11.16
CA LEU A 274 -6.86 22.31 -10.18
C LEU A 274 -8.16 22.75 -10.87
N THR A 275 -8.06 23.47 -11.99
CA THR A 275 -9.24 23.88 -12.77
C THR A 275 -10.01 22.68 -13.32
N LEU A 276 -9.30 21.67 -13.84
CA LEU A 276 -9.89 20.42 -14.29
C LEU A 276 -10.68 19.75 -13.16
N TRP A 277 -10.04 19.56 -12.01
CA TRP A 277 -10.65 18.91 -10.84
C TRP A 277 -11.83 19.69 -10.26
N ARG A 278 -11.72 21.02 -10.12
CA ARG A 278 -12.84 21.88 -9.72
C ARG A 278 -14.06 21.69 -10.61
N ASN A 279 -13.85 21.74 -11.92
CA ASN A 279 -14.94 21.65 -12.89
C ASN A 279 -15.47 20.21 -13.06
N ASN A 280 -14.76 19.20 -12.56
CA ASN A 280 -15.15 17.80 -12.70
C ASN A 280 -16.36 17.42 -11.85
N HIS A 281 -16.53 18.05 -10.68
CA HIS A 281 -17.61 17.69 -9.74
C HIS A 281 -19.00 17.74 -10.38
N GLU A 282 -19.33 18.79 -11.12
CA GLU A 282 -20.64 18.91 -11.78
C GLU A 282 -20.86 17.83 -12.85
N LYS A 283 -19.79 17.38 -13.51
CA LYS A 283 -19.86 16.29 -14.49
C LYS A 283 -20.05 14.94 -13.79
N LEU A 284 -19.34 14.72 -12.69
CA LEU A 284 -19.45 13.51 -11.91
C LEU A 284 -20.81 13.40 -11.21
N ALA A 285 -21.38 14.51 -10.70
CA ALA A 285 -22.73 14.55 -10.13
C ALA A 285 -23.79 14.06 -11.13
N LYS A 286 -23.69 14.45 -12.41
CA LYS A 286 -24.57 13.92 -13.47
C LYS A 286 -24.38 12.40 -13.66
N THR A 287 -23.13 11.93 -13.60
CA THR A 287 -22.82 10.49 -13.72
C THR A 287 -23.36 9.71 -12.53
N ILE A 288 -23.25 10.25 -11.30
CA ILE A 288 -23.81 9.67 -10.07
C ILE A 288 -25.34 9.54 -10.15
N ASN A 289 -26.03 10.55 -10.71
CA ASN A 289 -27.47 10.49 -10.89
C ASN A 289 -27.91 9.35 -11.84
N LEU A 290 -27.07 9.02 -12.83
CA LEU A 290 -27.32 7.91 -13.76
C LEU A 290 -26.87 6.56 -13.19
N SER A 291 -25.88 6.55 -12.31
CA SER A 291 -25.32 5.35 -11.69
C SER A 291 -25.19 5.52 -10.16
N PRO A 292 -26.26 5.26 -9.39
CA PRO A 292 -26.27 5.50 -7.95
C PRO A 292 -25.24 4.67 -7.16
N ILE A 293 -24.70 3.59 -7.74
CA ILE A 293 -23.67 2.76 -7.10
C ILE A 293 -22.40 3.55 -6.76
N ILE A 294 -22.10 4.61 -7.52
CA ILE A 294 -20.95 5.49 -7.26
C ILE A 294 -21.31 6.68 -6.36
N LYS A 295 -22.50 6.73 -5.75
CA LYS A 295 -22.85 7.85 -4.85
C LYS A 295 -21.96 7.94 -3.61
N GLU A 296 -21.39 6.82 -3.18
CA GLU A 296 -20.54 6.75 -1.98
C GLU A 296 -19.27 7.62 -2.03
N ILE A 297 -18.82 8.00 -3.23
CA ILE A 297 -17.65 8.86 -3.47
C ILE A 297 -18.00 10.33 -3.76
N GLU A 298 -19.29 10.69 -3.76
CA GLU A 298 -19.74 12.07 -3.97
C GLU A 298 -19.05 13.07 -3.00
N PRO A 299 -18.88 12.76 -1.70
CA PRO A 299 -18.16 13.66 -0.80
C PRO A 299 -16.69 13.86 -1.19
N LEU A 300 -16.00 12.85 -1.74
CA LEU A 300 -14.63 13.00 -2.23
C LEU A 300 -14.56 13.90 -3.46
N SER A 301 -15.55 13.81 -4.35
CA SER A 301 -15.66 14.71 -5.50
C SER A 301 -15.85 16.17 -5.06
N LEU A 302 -16.73 16.39 -4.07
CA LEU A 302 -16.96 17.73 -3.51
C LEU A 302 -15.69 18.26 -2.82
N ASN A 303 -15.03 17.44 -2.01
CA ASN A 303 -13.78 17.82 -1.35
C ASN A 303 -12.67 18.13 -2.36
N LEU A 304 -12.56 17.36 -3.44
CA LEU A 304 -11.63 17.64 -4.53
C LEU A 304 -11.92 18.98 -5.21
N LYS A 305 -13.20 19.32 -5.45
CA LYS A 305 -13.60 20.64 -5.97
C LYS A 305 -13.18 21.76 -5.03
N LEU A 306 -13.54 21.67 -3.75
CA LEU A 306 -13.28 22.70 -2.76
C LEU A 306 -11.77 22.88 -2.51
N LEU A 307 -11.00 21.80 -2.45
CA LEU A 307 -9.54 21.87 -2.36
C LEU A 307 -8.93 22.52 -3.59
N SER A 308 -9.49 22.26 -4.78
CA SER A 308 -9.03 22.87 -6.00
C SER A 308 -9.32 24.38 -6.02
N GLU A 309 -10.47 24.81 -5.52
CA GLU A 309 -10.79 26.24 -5.34
C GLU A 309 -9.82 26.91 -4.36
N ALA A 310 -9.58 26.29 -3.20
CA ALA A 310 -8.61 26.79 -2.22
C ALA A 310 -7.18 26.88 -2.80
N GLY A 311 -6.76 25.87 -3.57
CA GLY A 311 -5.47 25.87 -4.25
C GLY A 311 -5.36 26.98 -5.31
N LEU A 312 -6.40 27.21 -6.10
CA LEU A 312 -6.43 28.28 -7.10
C LEU A 312 -6.40 29.67 -6.44
N GLU A 313 -7.15 29.86 -5.35
CA GLU A 313 -7.13 31.11 -4.58
C GLU A 313 -5.74 31.35 -3.97
N THR A 314 -5.12 30.30 -3.44
CA THR A 314 -3.74 30.35 -2.93
C THR A 314 -2.76 30.82 -4.01
N LEU A 315 -2.83 30.28 -5.23
CA LEU A 315 -1.97 30.73 -6.32
C LEU A 315 -2.21 32.21 -6.68
N SER A 316 -3.47 32.67 -6.65
CA SER A 316 -3.79 34.10 -6.84
C SER A 316 -3.23 34.98 -5.72
N LEU A 317 -3.27 34.53 -4.47
CA LEU A 317 -2.73 35.27 -3.32
C LEU A 317 -1.21 35.39 -3.43
N LEU A 318 -0.51 34.33 -3.84
CA LEU A 318 0.94 34.35 -4.11
C LEU A 318 1.30 35.36 -5.19
N ASP A 319 0.56 35.42 -6.30
CA ASP A 319 0.81 36.41 -7.36
C ASP A 319 0.68 37.85 -6.87
N LYS A 320 -0.38 38.09 -6.09
CA LYS A 320 -0.70 39.42 -5.56
C LYS A 320 0.16 39.78 -4.36
N LYS A 321 0.97 38.85 -3.85
CA LYS A 321 1.72 38.97 -2.58
C LYS A 321 0.81 39.41 -1.43
N GLN A 322 -0.40 38.88 -1.40
CA GLN A 322 -1.42 39.22 -0.42
C GLN A 322 -1.51 38.15 0.65
N LYS A 323 -1.65 38.57 1.91
CA LYS A 323 -1.97 37.66 3.00
C LYS A 323 -3.44 37.24 2.93
N PRO A 324 -3.75 35.96 3.21
CA PRO A 324 -5.13 35.49 3.29
C PRO A 324 -5.88 36.16 4.45
N LYS A 325 -7.20 36.29 4.33
CA LYS A 325 -8.08 36.76 5.41
C LYS A 325 -8.20 35.68 6.48
N GLU A 326 -8.40 36.07 7.74
CA GLU A 326 -8.52 35.13 8.87
C GLU A 326 -9.66 34.12 8.67
N ASP A 327 -10.82 34.57 8.18
CA ASP A 327 -11.95 33.68 7.91
C ASP A 327 -11.65 32.65 6.82
N TRP A 328 -10.86 33.03 5.81
CA TRP A 328 -10.42 32.11 4.76
C TRP A 328 -9.48 31.04 5.33
N ILE A 329 -8.55 31.41 6.22
CA ILE A 329 -7.66 30.47 6.89
C ILE A 329 -8.49 29.44 7.68
N LYS A 330 -9.43 29.91 8.52
CA LYS A 330 -10.30 29.02 9.32
C LYS A 330 -11.13 28.08 8.44
N ALA A 331 -11.71 28.59 7.36
CA ALA A 331 -12.50 27.79 6.42
C ALA A 331 -11.63 26.73 5.71
N THR A 332 -10.44 27.12 5.27
CA THR A 332 -9.51 26.23 4.57
C THR A 332 -8.95 25.15 5.50
N ASP A 333 -8.64 25.49 6.76
CA ASP A 333 -8.16 24.49 7.74
C ASP A 333 -9.25 23.45 8.06
N LYS A 334 -10.51 23.89 8.18
CA LYS A 334 -11.64 22.97 8.33
C LYS A 334 -11.81 22.08 7.10
N LEU A 335 -11.69 22.64 5.89
CA LEU A 335 -11.74 21.89 4.63
C LEU A 335 -10.62 20.85 4.55
N LEU A 336 -9.39 21.21 4.90
CA LEU A 336 -8.25 20.29 4.91
C LEU A 336 -8.48 19.12 5.86
N LEU A 337 -9.05 19.37 7.04
CA LEU A 337 -9.41 18.32 7.99
C LEU A 337 -10.55 17.42 7.45
N GLU A 338 -11.57 17.99 6.81
CA GLU A 338 -12.66 17.23 6.20
C GLU A 338 -12.16 16.35 5.05
N ALA A 339 -11.28 16.90 4.20
CA ALA A 339 -10.76 16.19 3.04
C ALA A 339 -9.78 15.05 3.40
N LYS A 340 -9.26 15.02 4.64
CA LYS A 340 -8.49 13.88 5.18
C LYS A 340 -9.37 12.68 5.52
N LYS A 341 -10.69 12.85 5.61
CA LYS A 341 -11.63 11.73 5.84
C LYS A 341 -11.75 10.89 4.58
N SER A 342 -11.94 9.60 4.78
CA SER A 342 -12.26 8.66 3.71
C SER A 342 -13.77 8.62 3.43
N TYR A 343 -14.11 8.26 2.20
CA TYR A 343 -15.47 7.90 1.80
C TYR A 343 -15.41 6.77 0.76
N GLY A 344 -16.43 5.92 0.71
CA GLY A 344 -16.41 4.75 -0.18
C GLY A 344 -15.21 3.82 0.04
N GLN A 345 -14.62 3.82 1.25
CA GLN A 345 -13.35 3.13 1.57
C GLN A 345 -12.15 3.62 0.74
N THR A 346 -12.17 4.87 0.30
CA THR A 346 -11.09 5.53 -0.42
C THR A 346 -10.74 6.87 0.22
N GLU A 347 -9.52 7.34 -0.02
CA GLU A 347 -8.94 8.57 0.53
C GLU A 347 -8.48 9.48 -0.61
N LEU A 348 -8.63 10.79 -0.44
CA LEU A 348 -8.18 11.76 -1.43
C LEU A 348 -6.68 12.06 -1.26
N MET A 349 -5.91 11.89 -2.33
CA MET A 349 -4.44 11.83 -2.23
C MET A 349 -3.72 13.14 -2.55
N ILE A 350 -4.48 14.20 -2.84
CA ILE A 350 -3.95 15.55 -3.14
C ILE A 350 -3.93 16.49 -1.93
N VAL A 351 -4.50 16.08 -0.79
CA VAL A 351 -4.73 16.96 0.37
C VAL A 351 -3.43 17.57 0.87
N SER A 352 -2.37 16.77 1.00
CA SER A 352 -1.06 17.23 1.48
C SER A 352 -0.39 18.24 0.53
N ALA A 353 -0.59 18.10 -0.79
CA ALA A 353 -0.08 19.06 -1.77
C ALA A 353 -0.79 20.41 -1.63
N VAL A 354 -2.11 20.40 -1.52
CA VAL A 354 -2.88 21.63 -1.34
C VAL A 354 -2.57 22.28 0.01
N GLU A 355 -2.41 21.49 1.07
CA GLU A 355 -1.97 21.96 2.40
C GLU A 355 -0.61 22.68 2.33
N LYS A 356 0.36 22.13 1.59
CA LYS A 356 1.66 22.80 1.35
C LYS A 356 1.50 24.16 0.66
N LEU A 357 0.69 24.23 -0.40
CA LEU A 357 0.41 25.50 -1.08
C LEU A 357 -0.21 26.52 -0.10
N VAL A 358 -1.27 26.10 0.61
CA VAL A 358 -2.00 26.96 1.55
C VAL A 358 -1.09 27.46 2.67
N ASN A 359 -0.19 26.62 3.17
CA ASN A 359 0.76 27.03 4.21
C ASN A 359 1.81 28.03 3.70
N GLU A 360 2.10 28.06 2.40
CA GLU A 360 3.05 29.03 1.83
C GLU A 360 2.51 30.46 1.89
N VAL A 361 1.21 30.68 1.64
CA VAL A 361 0.59 32.02 1.75
C VAL A 361 0.33 32.47 3.19
N LYS A 362 0.43 31.55 4.16
CA LYS A 362 0.28 31.85 5.59
C LYS A 362 1.57 32.38 6.23
N LYS A 363 2.72 32.10 5.63
CA LYS A 363 4.03 32.66 6.03
C LYS A 363 4.05 34.16 5.72
#